data_AF-A0A0Q8IP71-F1
#
_entry.id   AF-A0A0Q8IP71-F1
#
_cell.length_a   1.000
_cell.length_b   1.000
_cell.length_c   1.000
_cell.angle_alpha   90.00
_cell.angle_beta   90.00
_cell.angle_gamma   90.00
#
_symmetry.space_group_name_H-M   'P 1'
#
loop_
_entity.id
_entity.type
_entity.pdbx_description
1 polymer ?
#
loop_
_entity_poly.entity_id
_entity_poly.type
_entity_poly.pdbx_seq_one_letter_code
_entity_poly.pdbx_strand_id
1 'polypeptide(L)'
;MRAKPIIDILVGVCPLERWSECVEPLANLGYDYAEHAGVPGHYIFGKGRDASERTHLLHIVEFEGQSWTSNLQLRDALRRDEHLRQRYVAAKEAAIASAPVGRAKYNELKRAFIDEAKAILARNH
;
A
#
# COMPACT_ATOMS: atom_id res chain seq x y z
N MET A 1 4.32 -18.91 0.80
CA MET A 1 3.67 -17.59 0.94
C MET A 1 3.86 -17.09 2.37
N ARG A 2 4.86 -16.24 2.61
CA ARG A 2 5.00 -15.50 3.89
C ARG A 2 4.94 -14.00 3.58
N ALA A 3 3.78 -13.54 3.14
CA ALA A 3 3.47 -12.13 3.33
C ALA A 3 3.36 -11.91 4.85
N LYS A 4 3.89 -10.80 5.38
CA LYS A 4 3.52 -10.39 6.75
C LYS A 4 1.99 -10.38 6.79
N PRO A 5 1.33 -10.93 7.83
CA PRO A 5 -0.12 -11.05 7.89
C PRO A 5 -0.74 -9.67 8.18
N ILE A 6 -0.54 -8.74 7.25
CA ILE A 6 -0.98 -7.36 7.29
C ILE A 6 -2.10 -7.23 6.28
N ILE A 7 -3.25 -6.73 6.74
CA ILE A 7 -4.39 -6.38 5.91
C ILE A 7 -4.22 -4.92 5.47
N ASP A 8 -4.04 -4.69 4.17
CA ASP A 8 -4.08 -3.35 3.58
C ASP A 8 -5.54 -2.94 3.32
N ILE A 9 -5.95 -1.79 3.86
CA ILE A 9 -7.28 -1.20 3.72
C ILE A 9 -7.13 0.14 3.00
N LEU A 10 -7.97 0.40 2.00
CA LEU A 10 -7.99 1.67 1.27
C LEU A 10 -9.30 2.41 1.58
N VAL A 11 -9.20 3.66 2.03
CA VAL A 11 -10.32 4.53 2.36
C VAL A 11 -10.22 5.79 1.50
N GLY A 12 -11.27 6.09 0.76
CA GLY A 12 -11.37 7.32 -0.03
C GLY A 12 -12.09 8.40 0.77
N VAL A 13 -11.50 9.60 0.83
CA VAL A 13 -12.11 10.79 1.46
C VAL A 13 -12.18 11.90 0.41
N CYS A 14 -13.22 12.73 0.47
CA CYS A 14 -13.37 13.89 -0.39
C CYS A 14 -13.90 15.12 0.40
N PRO A 15 -13.23 16.29 0.30
CA PRO A 15 -11.90 16.46 -0.27
C PRO A 15 -10.83 15.91 0.72
N LEU A 16 -9.65 15.53 0.23
CA LEU A 16 -8.61 14.84 1.00
C LEU A 16 -8.20 15.59 2.27
N GLU A 17 -8.34 16.91 2.31
CA GLU A 17 -8.04 17.76 3.48
C GLU A 17 -8.84 17.34 4.73
N ARG A 18 -9.97 16.65 4.56
CA ARG A 18 -10.79 16.11 5.65
C ARG A 18 -10.22 14.84 6.30
N TRP A 19 -9.07 14.33 5.84
CA TRP A 19 -8.44 13.14 6.42
C TRP A 19 -8.21 13.25 7.93
N SER A 20 -7.98 14.46 8.45
CA SER A 20 -7.72 14.71 9.87
C SER A 20 -8.94 14.42 10.74
N GLU A 21 -10.16 14.51 10.18
CA GLU A 21 -11.40 14.11 10.85
C GLU A 21 -11.42 12.60 11.14
N CYS A 22 -10.62 11.80 10.44
CA CYS A 22 -10.50 10.36 10.69
C CYS A 22 -9.56 10.03 11.86
N VAL A 23 -8.73 10.96 12.35
CA VAL A 23 -7.69 10.68 13.35
C VAL A 23 -8.31 10.17 14.66
N GLU A 24 -9.25 10.89 15.22
CA GLU A 24 -9.86 10.55 16.52
C GLU A 24 -10.73 9.28 16.45
N PRO A 25 -11.61 9.10 15.44
CA PRO A 25 -12.31 7.83 15.25
C PRO A 25 -11.39 6.62 15.07
N LEU A 26 -10.28 6.76 14.32
CA LEU A 26 -9.33 5.67 14.10
C LEU A 26 -8.52 5.37 15.37
N ALA A 27 -8.13 6.39 16.12
CA ALA A 27 -7.49 6.23 17.43
C ALA A 27 -8.37 5.43 18.40
N ASN A 28 -9.67 5.73 18.46
CA ASN A 28 -10.64 4.99 19.28
C ASN A 28 -10.78 3.52 18.85
N LEU A 29 -10.46 3.19 17.60
CA LEU A 29 -10.43 1.82 17.07
C LEU A 29 -9.06 1.12 17.26
N GLY A 30 -8.10 1.78 17.91
CA GLY A 30 -6.76 1.27 18.17
C GLY A 30 -5.80 1.41 16.98
N TYR A 31 -6.04 2.35 16.08
CA TYR A 31 -5.06 2.74 15.07
C TYR A 31 -4.21 3.91 15.57
N ASP A 32 -2.95 3.96 15.16
CA ASP A 32 -2.12 5.14 15.30
C ASP A 32 -1.67 5.66 13.94
N TYR A 33 -1.50 6.98 13.87
CA TYR A 33 -1.07 7.64 12.65
C TYR A 33 0.43 7.42 12.44
N ALA A 34 0.78 6.80 11.30
CA ALA A 34 2.16 6.56 10.91
C ALA A 34 2.74 7.82 10.24
N GLU A 35 3.08 8.80 11.07
CA GLU A 35 3.76 10.02 10.65
C GLU A 35 5.02 9.68 9.83
N HIS A 36 5.22 10.38 8.71
CA HIS A 36 6.34 10.17 7.78
C HIS A 36 6.39 8.82 7.08
N ALA A 37 5.24 8.16 6.85
CA ALA A 37 5.20 6.95 6.02
C ALA A 37 5.75 7.15 4.58
N GLY A 38 5.94 8.39 4.13
CA GLY A 38 6.71 8.73 2.93
C GLY A 38 6.02 8.38 1.62
N VAL A 39 4.69 8.25 1.65
CA VAL A 39 3.87 7.96 0.47
C VAL A 39 3.07 9.22 0.12
N PRO A 40 3.45 9.96 -0.93
CA PRO A 40 2.74 11.18 -1.34
C PRO A 40 1.25 10.91 -1.60
N GLY A 41 0.37 11.76 -1.07
CA GLY A 41 -1.08 11.64 -1.24
C GLY A 41 -1.74 10.52 -0.42
N HIS A 42 -1.05 9.96 0.57
CA HIS A 42 -1.61 8.99 1.51
C HIS A 42 -1.42 9.44 2.96
N TYR A 43 -2.47 9.27 3.76
CA TYR A 43 -2.37 9.29 5.23
C TYR A 43 -2.52 7.86 5.74
N ILE A 44 -1.49 7.34 6.41
CA ILE A 44 -1.40 5.92 6.75
C ILE A 44 -1.59 5.73 8.24
N PHE A 45 -2.49 4.82 8.61
CA PHE A 45 -2.79 4.44 9.98
C PHE A 45 -2.46 2.97 10.18
N GLY A 46 -1.72 2.65 11.23
CA GLY A 46 -1.37 1.28 11.58
C GLY A 46 -2.19 0.79 12.77
N LYS A 47 -2.60 -0.48 12.75
CA LYS A 47 -3.16 -1.18 13.92
C LYS A 47 -2.39 -2.47 14.17
N GLY A 48 -2.19 -2.81 15.44
CA GLY A 48 -1.38 -3.95 15.87
C GLY A 48 -1.05 -3.86 17.35
N ARG A 49 -0.10 -4.69 17.81
CA ARG A 49 0.41 -4.56 19.18
C ARG A 49 1.16 -3.24 19.35
N ASP A 50 1.99 -2.91 18.36
CA ASP A 50 2.78 -1.68 18.27
C ASP A 50 3.24 -1.45 16.81
N ALA A 51 4.13 -0.48 16.61
CA ALA A 51 4.69 -0.13 15.31
C ALA A 51 5.51 -1.25 14.64
N SER A 52 6.05 -2.19 15.43
CA SER A 52 6.84 -3.33 14.95
C SER A 52 5.97 -4.53 14.55
N GLU A 53 4.80 -4.70 15.18
CA GLU A 53 3.86 -5.80 14.94
C GLU A 53 2.49 -5.31 14.43
N ARG A 54 2.50 -4.74 13.23
CA ARG A 54 1.27 -4.32 12.52
C ARG A 54 0.49 -5.53 12.01
N THR A 55 -0.83 -5.45 12.12
CA THR A 55 -1.81 -6.39 11.56
C THR A 55 -2.68 -5.75 10.49
N HIS A 56 -2.86 -4.42 10.53
CA HIS A 56 -3.62 -3.67 9.53
C HIS A 56 -2.88 -2.38 9.18
N LEU A 57 -2.96 -2.00 7.91
CA LEU A 57 -2.54 -0.70 7.39
C LEU A 57 -3.72 -0.08 6.66
N LEU A 58 -4.18 1.06 7.13
CA LEU A 58 -5.25 1.82 6.52
C LEU A 58 -4.66 3.01 5.78
N HIS A 59 -4.91 3.09 4.49
CA HIS A 59 -4.49 4.16 3.59
C HIS A 59 -5.69 5.07 3.30
N ILE A 60 -5.66 6.29 3.82
CA ILE A 60 -6.59 7.34 3.41
C ILE A 60 -6.02 8.05 2.18
N VAL A 61 -6.82 8.15 1.12
CA VAL A 61 -6.48 8.80 -0.16
C VAL A 61 -7.67 9.64 -0.64
N GLU A 62 -7.43 10.53 -1.61
CA GLU A 62 -8.53 11.23 -2.30
C GLU A 62 -9.43 10.19 -2.99
N PHE A 63 -10.74 10.26 -2.73
CA PHE A 63 -11.73 9.42 -3.38
C PHE A 63 -11.75 9.68 -4.89
N GLU A 64 -11.78 8.62 -5.70
CA GLU A 64 -11.66 8.69 -7.18
C GLU A 64 -10.35 9.32 -7.72
N GLY A 65 -9.45 9.74 -6.84
CA GLY A 65 -8.13 10.26 -7.20
C GLY A 65 -7.19 9.18 -7.77
N GLN A 66 -6.00 9.62 -8.17
CA GLN A 66 -5.00 8.75 -8.81
C GLN A 66 -4.63 7.52 -7.96
N SER A 67 -4.38 7.71 -6.66
CA SER A 67 -4.04 6.62 -5.74
C SER A 67 -5.21 5.67 -5.55
N TRP A 68 -6.44 6.16 -5.46
CA TRP A 68 -7.64 5.34 -5.36
C TRP A 68 -7.77 4.42 -6.59
N THR A 69 -7.81 5.02 -7.78
CA THR A 69 -8.04 4.31 -9.03
C THR A 69 -6.92 3.31 -9.34
N SER A 70 -5.66 3.71 -9.19
CA SER A 70 -4.52 2.82 -9.50
C SER A 70 -4.41 1.62 -8.55
N ASN A 71 -4.75 1.77 -7.26
CA ASN A 71 -4.77 0.64 -6.32
C ASN A 71 -5.92 -0.34 -6.63
N LEU A 72 -7.11 0.16 -7.01
CA LEU A 72 -8.22 -0.69 -7.43
C LEU A 72 -7.91 -1.46 -8.72
N GLN A 73 -7.32 -0.79 -9.72
CA GLN A 73 -6.89 -1.43 -10.96
C GLN A 73 -5.87 -2.54 -10.70
N LEU A 74 -4.85 -2.29 -9.86
CA LEU A 74 -3.86 -3.30 -9.50
C LEU A 74 -4.52 -4.50 -8.81
N ARG A 75 -5.40 -4.26 -7.83
CA ARG A 75 -6.14 -5.31 -7.12
C ARG A 75 -6.94 -6.16 -8.10
N ASP A 76 -7.66 -5.54 -9.01
CA ASP A 76 -8.53 -6.23 -9.95
C ASP A 76 -7.71 -7.00 -11.01
N ALA A 77 -6.57 -6.46 -11.45
CA ALA A 77 -5.64 -7.16 -12.34
C ALA A 77 -5.06 -8.42 -11.67
N LEU A 78 -4.59 -8.32 -10.43
CA LEU A 78 -4.02 -9.45 -9.68
C LEU A 78 -5.07 -10.55 -9.37
N ARG A 79 -6.35 -10.19 -9.29
CA ARG A 79 -7.45 -11.15 -9.11
C ARG A 79 -7.81 -11.90 -10.39
N ARG A 80 -7.64 -11.26 -11.55
CA ARG A 80 -8.00 -11.84 -12.85
C ARG A 80 -6.87 -12.65 -13.49
N ASP A 81 -5.62 -12.34 -13.16
CA ASP A 81 -4.43 -12.97 -13.78
C ASP A 81 -3.56 -13.69 -12.75
N GLU A 82 -3.57 -15.02 -12.82
CA GLU A 82 -2.73 -15.91 -12.00
C GLU A 82 -1.24 -15.66 -12.17
N HIS A 83 -0.80 -15.52 -13.42
CA HIS A 83 0.60 -15.38 -13.76
C HIS A 83 1.13 -14.02 -13.31
N LEU A 84 0.35 -12.95 -13.49
CA LEU A 84 0.67 -11.64 -12.94
C LEU A 84 0.79 -11.67 -11.42
N ARG A 85 -0.11 -12.40 -10.73
CA ARG A 85 -0.06 -12.55 -9.28
C ARG A 85 1.19 -13.30 -8.81
N GLN A 86 1.59 -14.35 -9.50
CA GLN A 86 2.83 -15.08 -9.20
C GLN A 86 4.06 -14.18 -9.39
N ARG A 87 4.13 -13.42 -10.49
CA ARG A 87 5.18 -12.41 -10.72
C ARG A 87 5.21 -11.36 -9.62
N TYR A 88 4.04 -10.88 -9.20
CA TYR A 88 3.90 -9.90 -8.11
C TYR A 88 4.40 -10.44 -6.77
N VAL A 89 4.07 -11.69 -6.43
CA VAL A 89 4.56 -12.35 -5.22
C VAL A 89 6.08 -12.54 -5.29
N ALA A 90 6.61 -13.03 -6.40
CA ALA A 90 8.06 -13.22 -6.59
C ALA A 90 8.83 -11.89 -6.47
N ALA A 91 8.32 -10.80 -7.05
CA ALA A 91 8.91 -9.48 -6.92
C ALA A 91 8.92 -8.98 -5.47
N LYS A 92 7.81 -9.19 -4.73
CA LYS A 92 7.75 -8.86 -3.29
C LYS A 92 8.74 -9.69 -2.47
N GLU A 93 8.84 -10.99 -2.74
CA GLU A 93 9.77 -11.88 -2.04
C GLU A 93 11.22 -11.50 -2.33
N ALA A 94 11.58 -11.20 -3.58
CA ALA A 94 12.89 -10.68 -3.95
C ALA A 94 13.21 -9.35 -3.25
N ALA A 95 12.24 -8.42 -3.19
CA ALA A 95 12.42 -7.16 -2.48
C ALA A 95 12.66 -7.37 -0.97
N ILE A 96 11.93 -8.29 -0.33
CA ILE A 96 12.12 -8.64 1.08
C ILE A 96 13.47 -9.34 1.30
N ALA A 97 13.85 -10.28 0.42
CA ALA A 97 15.13 -10.98 0.49
C ALA A 97 16.33 -10.01 0.32
N SER A 98 16.15 -8.93 -0.44
CA SER A 98 17.14 -7.87 -0.58
C SER A 98 17.18 -6.88 0.61
N ALA A 99 16.19 -6.96 1.52
CA ALA A 99 16.00 -6.01 2.61
C ALA A 99 16.91 -6.11 3.87
N PRO A 100 17.99 -6.93 3.95
CA PRO A 100 18.98 -6.76 5.02
C PRO A 100 19.99 -5.61 4.80
N VAL A 101 19.94 -4.87 3.67
CA VAL A 101 20.98 -3.87 3.31
C VAL A 101 20.42 -2.43 3.23
N GLY A 102 19.37 -2.13 3.98
CA GLY A 102 18.90 -0.75 4.20
C GLY A 102 17.59 -0.40 3.49
N ARG A 103 16.77 0.39 4.20
CA ARG A 103 15.41 0.85 3.83
C ARG A 103 15.29 1.50 2.45
N ALA A 104 16.39 2.06 1.92
CA ALA A 104 16.41 2.75 0.63
C ALA A 104 16.24 1.80 -0.57
N LYS A 105 16.99 0.68 -0.60
CA LYS A 105 16.98 -0.27 -1.73
C LYS A 105 15.67 -1.03 -1.85
N TYR A 106 15.00 -1.27 -0.72
CA TYR A 106 13.64 -1.83 -0.67
C TYR A 106 12.61 -0.89 -1.32
N ASN A 107 12.66 0.41 -1.02
CA ASN A 107 11.74 1.39 -1.60
C ASN A 107 11.97 1.57 -3.11
N GLU A 108 13.23 1.50 -3.56
CA GLU A 108 13.60 1.59 -4.98
C GLU A 108 13.10 0.40 -5.81
N LEU A 109 13.35 -0.84 -5.35
CA LEU A 109 12.89 -2.04 -6.04
C LEU A 109 11.37 -2.16 -6.05
N LYS A 110 10.71 -1.77 -4.94
CA LYS A 110 9.24 -1.71 -4.87
C LYS A 110 8.67 -0.67 -5.83
N ARG A 111 9.32 0.49 -5.97
CA ARG A 111 8.91 1.55 -6.91
C ARG A 111 9.07 1.09 -8.35
N ALA A 112 10.24 0.58 -8.73
CA ALA A 112 10.53 0.11 -10.09
C ALA A 112 9.54 -0.96 -10.57
N PHE A 113 9.14 -1.89 -9.70
CA PHE A 113 8.16 -2.91 -10.05
C PHE A 113 6.71 -2.40 -10.11
N ILE A 114 6.30 -1.49 -9.22
CA ILE A 114 4.98 -0.83 -9.32
C ILE A 114 4.90 -0.05 -10.63
N ASP A 115 5.98 0.59 -11.04
CA ASP A 115 6.04 1.35 -12.29
C ASP A 115 6.04 0.42 -13.50
N GLU A 116 6.74 -0.73 -13.46
CA GLU A 116 6.67 -1.77 -14.50
C GLU A 116 5.26 -2.36 -14.64
N ALA A 117 4.62 -2.71 -13.53
CA ALA A 117 3.26 -3.24 -13.53
C ALA A 117 2.25 -2.21 -14.07
N LYS A 118 2.41 -0.94 -13.73
CA LYS A 118 1.61 0.17 -14.29
C LYS A 118 1.88 0.37 -15.79
N ALA A 119 3.13 0.24 -16.24
CA ALA A 119 3.49 0.35 -17.66
C ALA A 119 2.92 -0.80 -18.50
N ILE A 120 2.87 -2.02 -17.95
CA ILE A 120 2.23 -3.17 -18.60
C ILE A 120 0.72 -2.94 -18.73
N LEU A 121 0.08 -2.36 -17.71
CA LEU A 121 -1.36 -2.06 -17.74
C LEU A 121 -1.70 -0.91 -18.71
N ALA A 122 -0.83 0.10 -18.84
CA ALA A 122 -1.02 1.22 -19.76
C ALA A 122 -0.84 0.86 -21.24
N ARG A 123 -0.16 -0.26 -21.56
CA ARG A 123 0.09 -0.74 -22.94
C ARG A 123 -1.01 -1.64 -23.50
N ASN A 124 -1.97 -2.03 -22.67
CA ASN A 124 -3.10 -2.89 -23.06
C ASN A 124 -4.41 -2.09 -23.24
N HIS A 125 -4.32 -0.76 -23.35
CA HIS A 125 -5.35 0.16 -23.79
C HIS A 125 -4.89 0.85 -25.07
#